data_AF-A0A846LNI6-F1
#
_entry.id   AF-A0A846LNI6-F1
#
_cell.length_a   1.000
_cell.length_b   1.000
_cell.length_c   1.000
_cell.angle_alpha   90.00
_cell.angle_beta   90.00
_cell.angle_gamma   90.00
#
_symmetry.space_group_name_H-M   'P 1'
#
loop_
_entity.id
_entity.type
_entity.pdbx_description
1 polymer ?
#
loop_
_entity_poly.entity_id
_entity_poly.type
_entity_poly.pdbx_seq_one_letter_code
_entity_poly.pdbx_strand_id
1 'polypeptide(L)'
;MRWEQLFADLEAQLAEQEAAVDQADEASRARAEQGRIRLADRLRGATGQRVSLSCAAGELAGRLVDVGVDWVLLVDQQQREVLVALAAVSSVSGLTAVTAAAAAEGAVDRSLDLRRAARALGRDRAALHCMLADGAVLAGTIDRVGADFLELAEHPIDQPRRRTAVTGVRAIALPALVALRTAGPALG
;
A
#
# COMPACT_ATOMS: atom_id res chain seq x y z
N MET A 1 35.04 -33.69 -46.36
CA MET A 1 35.91 -32.56 -45.94
C MET A 1 35.27 -31.18 -46.13
N ARG A 2 35.15 -30.58 -47.34
CA ARG A 2 34.53 -29.22 -47.48
C ARG A 2 33.02 -29.16 -47.20
N TRP A 3 32.32 -30.23 -47.54
CA TRP A 3 30.87 -30.32 -47.34
C TRP A 3 30.50 -30.48 -45.87
N GLU A 4 31.21 -31.33 -45.11
CA GLU A 4 31.00 -31.50 -43.67
C GLU A 4 31.22 -30.20 -42.90
N GLN A 5 32.20 -29.38 -43.28
CA GLN A 5 32.44 -28.06 -42.68
C GLN A 5 31.29 -27.09 -42.94
N LEU A 6 30.72 -27.07 -44.15
CA LEU A 6 29.57 -26.25 -44.48
C LEU A 6 28.32 -26.67 -43.68
N PHE A 7 28.10 -27.97 -43.49
CA PHE A 7 27.00 -28.48 -42.66
C PHE A 7 27.19 -28.12 -41.19
N ALA A 8 28.41 -28.29 -40.66
CA ALA A 8 28.73 -27.90 -39.30
C ALA A 8 28.50 -26.39 -39.07
N ASP A 9 28.87 -25.54 -40.03
CA ASP A 9 28.65 -24.09 -39.94
C ASP A 9 27.16 -23.73 -40.00
N LEU A 10 26.36 -24.38 -40.87
CA LEU A 10 24.92 -24.15 -40.94
C LEU A 10 24.18 -24.67 -39.71
N GLU A 11 24.58 -25.83 -39.17
CA GLU A 11 24.05 -26.37 -37.92
C GLU A 11 24.38 -25.45 -36.74
N ALA A 12 25.60 -24.91 -36.68
CA ALA A 12 25.99 -23.94 -35.67
C ALA A 12 25.18 -22.63 -35.78
N GLN A 13 24.98 -22.13 -37.00
CA GLN A 13 24.14 -20.94 -37.25
C GLN A 13 22.68 -21.17 -36.86
N LEU A 14 22.11 -22.35 -37.15
CA LEU A 14 20.75 -22.69 -36.77
C LEU A 14 20.61 -22.80 -35.25
N ALA A 15 21.55 -23.48 -34.58
CA ALA A 15 21.55 -23.60 -33.12
C ALA A 15 21.68 -22.24 -32.42
N GLU A 16 22.48 -21.33 -32.96
CA GLU A 16 22.59 -19.96 -32.46
C GLU A 16 21.29 -19.18 -32.63
N GLN A 17 20.60 -19.34 -33.78
CA GLN A 17 19.29 -18.73 -34.01
C GLN A 17 18.21 -19.28 -33.07
N GLU A 18 18.14 -20.60 -32.87
CA GLU A 18 17.21 -21.24 -31.95
C GLU A 18 17.44 -20.76 -30.50
N ALA A 19 18.71 -20.74 -30.05
CA ALA A 19 19.06 -20.24 -28.73
C ALA A 19 18.69 -18.75 -28.55
N ALA A 20 18.84 -17.93 -29.58
CA ALA A 20 18.45 -16.52 -29.54
C ALA A 20 16.92 -16.34 -29.43
N VAL A 21 16.13 -17.17 -30.12
CA VAL A 21 14.67 -17.18 -30.04
C VAL A 21 14.22 -17.59 -28.63
N ASP A 22 14.78 -18.67 -28.09
CA ASP A 22 14.46 -19.15 -26.75
C ASP A 22 14.77 -18.10 -25.68
N GLN A 23 15.93 -17.44 -25.75
CA GLN A 23 16.29 -16.36 -24.83
C GLN A 23 15.34 -15.15 -24.93
N ALA A 24 14.91 -14.78 -26.14
CA ALA A 24 13.95 -13.69 -26.33
C ALA A 24 12.58 -14.04 -25.70
N ASP A 25 12.14 -15.29 -25.84
CA ASP A 25 10.93 -15.83 -25.24
C ASP A 25 11.00 -15.84 -23.71
N GLU A 26 12.11 -16.30 -23.14
CA GLU A 26 12.36 -16.27 -21.70
C GLU A 26 12.33 -14.84 -21.15
N ALA A 27 13.01 -13.91 -21.82
CA ALA A 27 13.02 -12.51 -21.41
C ALA A 27 11.61 -11.88 -21.49
N SER A 28 10.81 -12.25 -22.49
CA SER A 28 9.42 -11.80 -22.62
C SER A 28 8.55 -12.32 -21.47
N ARG A 29 8.66 -13.63 -21.18
CA ARG A 29 7.93 -14.28 -20.08
C ARG A 29 8.32 -13.70 -18.72
N ALA A 30 9.60 -13.46 -18.47
CA ALA A 30 10.09 -12.85 -17.24
C ALA A 30 9.54 -11.42 -17.04
N ARG A 31 9.52 -10.59 -18.10
CA ARG A 31 8.92 -9.24 -18.04
C ARG A 31 7.42 -9.29 -17.80
N ALA A 32 6.71 -10.23 -18.44
CA ALA A 32 5.28 -10.42 -18.24
C ALA A 32 4.97 -10.82 -16.80
N GLU A 33 5.76 -11.71 -16.21
CA GLU A 33 5.62 -12.10 -14.81
C GLU A 33 5.91 -10.93 -13.86
N GLN A 34 6.99 -10.19 -14.11
CA GLN A 34 7.31 -8.97 -13.35
C GLN A 34 6.17 -7.93 -13.42
N GLY A 35 5.51 -7.81 -14.57
CA GLY A 35 4.39 -6.89 -14.77
C GLY A 35 3.11 -7.23 -13.98
N ARG A 36 3.01 -8.43 -13.41
CA ARG A 36 1.88 -8.84 -12.56
C ARG A 36 2.06 -8.47 -11.09
N ILE A 37 3.30 -8.19 -10.66
CA ILE A 37 3.62 -7.88 -9.27
C ILE A 37 3.04 -6.51 -8.90
N ARG A 38 2.20 -6.47 -7.86
CA ARG A 38 1.61 -5.21 -7.38
C ARG A 38 2.54 -4.53 -6.39
N LEU A 39 2.39 -3.21 -6.24
CA LEU A 39 3.08 -2.45 -5.19
C LEU A 39 2.78 -3.00 -3.79
N ALA A 40 1.54 -3.46 -3.54
CA ALA A 40 1.17 -4.12 -2.30
C ALA A 40 2.03 -5.38 -2.02
N ASP A 41 2.35 -6.18 -3.05
CA ASP A 41 3.19 -7.38 -2.88
C ASP A 41 4.65 -7.03 -2.57
N ARG A 42 5.15 -5.93 -3.16
CA ARG A 42 6.45 -5.36 -2.83
C ARG A 42 6.51 -4.87 -1.39
N LEU A 43 5.46 -4.18 -0.93
CA LEU A 43 5.35 -3.73 0.47
C LEU A 43 5.25 -4.91 1.43
N ARG A 44 4.42 -5.92 1.14
CA ARG A 44 4.32 -7.14 1.97
C ARG A 44 5.67 -7.85 2.14
N GLY A 45 6.51 -7.86 1.10
CA GLY A 45 7.89 -8.38 1.18
C GLY A 45 8.82 -7.58 2.11
N ALA A 46 8.43 -6.35 2.46
CA ALA A 46 9.15 -5.45 3.36
C ALA A 46 8.47 -5.29 4.74
N THR A 47 7.47 -6.10 5.08
CA THR A 47 6.84 -6.06 6.41
C THR A 47 7.89 -6.22 7.52
N GLY A 48 7.79 -5.39 8.55
CA GLY A 48 8.76 -5.27 9.64
C GLY A 48 9.91 -4.29 9.37
N GLN A 49 10.11 -3.86 8.12
CA GLN A 49 11.17 -2.90 7.75
C GLN A 49 10.70 -1.45 7.93
N ARG A 50 11.67 -0.52 7.97
CA ARG A 50 11.36 0.92 7.88
C ARG A 50 11.18 1.31 6.42
N VAL A 51 10.04 1.91 6.12
CA VAL A 51 9.71 2.43 4.79
C VAL A 51 9.31 3.89 4.88
N SER A 52 9.40 4.59 3.76
CA SER A 52 8.83 5.93 3.61
C SER A 52 7.94 6.00 2.38
N LEU A 53 6.71 6.49 2.59
CA LEU A 53 5.69 6.65 1.56
C LEU A 53 5.56 8.14 1.24
N SER A 54 5.76 8.50 -0.02
CA SER A 54 5.47 9.85 -0.50
C SER A 54 4.00 9.92 -0.91
N CYS A 55 3.29 10.93 -0.41
CA CYS A 55 1.89 11.20 -0.70
C CYS A 55 1.69 12.69 -1.02
N ALA A 56 0.51 13.07 -1.52
CA ALA A 56 0.18 14.47 -1.77
C ALA A 56 0.25 15.34 -0.49
N ALA A 57 -0.08 14.76 0.67
CA ALA A 57 0.00 15.43 1.97
C ALA A 57 1.42 15.48 2.57
N GLY A 58 2.44 14.97 1.87
CA GLY A 58 3.83 14.90 2.33
C GLY A 58 4.33 13.47 2.53
N GLU A 59 5.44 13.35 3.27
CA GLU A 59 6.13 12.09 3.51
C GLU A 59 5.63 11.39 4.79
N LEU A 60 5.32 10.10 4.69
CA LEU A 60 4.85 9.25 5.77
C LEU A 60 5.85 8.11 5.98
N ALA A 61 6.68 8.22 7.02
CA ALA A 61 7.71 7.25 7.33
C ALA A 61 7.43 6.49 8.64
N GLY A 62 7.73 5.20 8.63
CA GLY A 62 7.52 4.35 9.81
C GLY A 62 7.98 2.92 9.58
N ARG A 63 7.85 2.09 10.62
CA ARG A 63 7.97 0.64 10.48
C ARG A 63 6.70 0.12 9.82
N LEU A 64 6.85 -0.61 8.72
CA LEU A 64 5.74 -1.29 8.06
C LEU A 64 5.25 -2.44 8.94
N VAL A 65 4.00 -2.39 9.38
CA VAL A 65 3.42 -3.41 10.26
C VAL A 65 2.52 -4.36 9.48
N ASP A 66 1.69 -3.82 8.58
CA ASP A 66 0.76 -4.64 7.80
C ASP A 66 0.41 -3.96 6.47
N VAL A 67 -0.06 -4.76 5.51
CA VAL A 67 -0.44 -4.32 4.17
C VAL A 67 -1.72 -5.04 3.75
N GLY A 68 -2.82 -4.28 3.70
CA GLY A 68 -4.09 -4.74 3.17
C GLY A 68 -4.16 -4.66 1.65
N VAL A 69 -5.37 -4.85 1.12
CA VAL A 69 -5.62 -4.82 -0.33
C VAL A 69 -5.44 -3.41 -0.93
N ASP A 70 -5.83 -2.38 -0.20
CA ASP A 70 -5.84 -0.97 -0.63
C ASP A 70 -5.33 -0.01 0.48
N TRP A 71 -4.64 -0.54 1.48
CA TRP A 71 -4.05 0.26 2.57
C TRP A 71 -2.73 -0.32 3.09
N VAL A 72 -1.98 0.53 3.78
CA VAL A 72 -0.71 0.20 4.44
C VAL A 72 -0.74 0.71 5.87
N LEU A 73 -0.33 -0.11 6.84
CA LEU A 73 -0.21 0.29 8.24
C LEU A 73 1.26 0.49 8.60
N LEU A 74 1.59 1.72 8.97
CA LEU A 74 2.88 2.07 9.53
C LEU A 74 2.76 2.34 11.02
N VAL A 75 3.86 2.14 11.74
CA VAL A 75 4.07 2.70 13.08
C VAL A 75 5.15 3.77 12.99
N ASP A 76 4.79 5.01 13.31
CA ASP A 76 5.70 6.15 13.26
C ASP A 76 6.74 6.12 14.40
N GLN A 77 7.62 7.13 14.44
CA GLN A 77 8.66 7.21 15.47
C GLN A 77 8.10 7.42 16.89
N GLN A 78 6.89 7.97 17.01
CA GLN A 78 6.18 8.18 18.26
C GLN A 78 5.28 6.99 18.63
N GLN A 79 5.49 5.84 17.99
CA GLN A 79 4.70 4.62 18.14
C GLN A 79 3.23 4.78 17.75
N ARG A 80 2.86 5.80 16.96
CA ARG A 80 1.49 5.98 16.50
C ARG A 80 1.24 5.16 15.24
N GLU A 81 0.07 4.55 15.18
CA GLU A 81 -0.42 3.88 13.99
C GLU A 81 -0.79 4.91 12.92
N VAL A 82 -0.32 4.67 11.70
CA VAL A 82 -0.63 5.46 10.51
C VAL A 82 -1.17 4.52 9.45
N LEU A 83 -2.49 4.51 9.29
CA LEU A 83 -3.18 3.79 8.23
C LEU A 83 -3.22 4.66 6.97
N VAL A 84 -2.47 4.28 5.94
CA VAL A 84 -2.30 5.02 4.70
C VAL A 84 -3.12 4.37 3.60
N ALA A 85 -3.91 5.15 2.86
CA ALA A 85 -4.60 4.67 1.66
C ALA A 85 -3.57 4.43 0.55
N LEU A 86 -3.50 3.20 0.02
CA LEU A 86 -2.49 2.84 -0.98
C LEU A 86 -2.66 3.64 -2.28
N ALA A 87 -3.91 3.99 -2.62
CA ALA A 87 -4.23 4.84 -3.77
C ALA A 87 -3.64 6.26 -3.69
N ALA A 88 -3.27 6.73 -2.49
CA ALA A 88 -2.66 8.05 -2.27
C ALA A 88 -1.12 8.03 -2.28
N VAL A 89 -0.49 6.85 -2.42
CA VAL A 89 0.96 6.69 -2.43
C VAL A 89 1.51 6.91 -3.84
N SER A 90 2.39 7.90 -4.00
CA SER A 90 3.04 8.21 -5.27
C SER A 90 4.39 7.51 -5.44
N SER A 91 5.12 7.28 -4.34
CA SER A 91 6.37 6.52 -4.36
C SER A 91 6.68 5.92 -3.00
N VAL A 92 7.51 4.88 -2.99
CA VAL A 92 7.95 4.18 -1.78
C VAL A 92 9.47 4.07 -1.78
N SER A 93 10.09 4.40 -0.65
CA SER A 93 11.51 4.14 -0.38
C SER A 93 11.70 3.22 0.82
N GLY A 94 12.88 2.61 0.94
CA GLY A 94 13.19 1.63 2.00
C GLY A 94 12.73 0.20 1.72
N LEU A 95 12.31 -0.11 0.50
CA LEU A 95 12.00 -1.48 0.08
C LEU A 95 13.28 -2.32 -0.09
N THR A 96 13.17 -3.62 0.18
CA THR A 96 14.25 -4.59 -0.05
C THR A 96 14.09 -5.28 -1.42
N ALA A 97 15.02 -6.16 -1.79
CA ALA A 97 14.88 -6.99 -2.99
C ALA A 97 13.74 -8.02 -2.88
N VAL A 98 13.25 -8.31 -1.66
CA VAL A 98 12.24 -9.34 -1.42
C VAL A 98 10.86 -8.86 -1.87
N THR A 99 10.15 -9.70 -2.61
CA THR A 99 8.73 -9.54 -2.95
C THR A 99 7.97 -10.68 -2.28
N ALA A 100 6.84 -10.40 -1.65
CA ALA A 100 5.99 -11.48 -1.17
C ALA A 100 5.40 -12.26 -2.36
N ALA A 101 5.15 -13.56 -2.18
CA ALA A 101 4.36 -14.29 -3.16
C ALA A 101 3.01 -13.58 -3.36
N ALA A 102 2.55 -13.49 -4.60
CA ALA A 102 1.24 -12.90 -4.89
C ALA A 102 0.20 -13.59 -4.00
N ALA A 103 -0.53 -12.80 -3.21
CA ALA A 103 -1.61 -13.34 -2.41
C ALA A 103 -2.60 -14.05 -3.34
N ALA A 104 -2.92 -15.31 -3.06
CA ALA A 104 -3.92 -16.04 -3.83
C ALA A 104 -5.21 -15.21 -3.88
N GLU A 105 -5.61 -14.79 -5.08
CA GLU A 105 -6.75 -13.89 -5.27
C GLU A 105 -8.05 -14.59 -4.84
N GLY A 106 -8.41 -14.43 -3.57
CA GLY A 106 -9.59 -15.02 -2.95
C GLY A 106 -10.46 -13.96 -2.28
N ALA A 107 -11.76 -14.28 -2.09
CA ALA A 107 -12.73 -13.43 -1.41
C ALA A 107 -12.33 -13.01 0.03
N VAL A 108 -11.34 -13.69 0.61
CA VAL A 108 -10.81 -13.43 1.96
C VAL A 108 -9.89 -12.19 1.99
N ASP A 109 -9.15 -11.87 0.92
CA ASP A 109 -8.26 -10.70 0.89
C ASP A 109 -9.06 -9.38 0.74
N ARG A 110 -10.19 -9.43 0.02
CA ARG A 110 -11.17 -8.30 -0.01
C ARG A 110 -11.80 -8.01 1.34
N SER A 111 -11.74 -8.96 2.27
CA SER A 111 -12.31 -8.76 3.59
C SER A 111 -11.50 -7.77 4.43
N LEU A 112 -10.28 -7.40 4.06
CA LEU A 112 -9.42 -6.44 4.78
C LEU A 112 -9.20 -5.17 3.96
N ASP A 113 -10.27 -4.56 3.44
CA ASP A 113 -10.21 -3.27 2.75
C ASP A 113 -10.05 -2.08 3.71
N LEU A 114 -9.70 -0.91 3.17
CA LEU A 114 -9.47 0.34 3.90
C LEU A 114 -10.70 0.71 4.73
N ARG A 115 -11.90 0.41 4.22
CA ARG A 115 -13.16 0.65 4.94
C ARG A 115 -13.26 -0.20 6.19
N ARG A 116 -12.89 -1.48 6.16
CA ARG A 116 -12.91 -2.32 7.36
C ARG A 116 -11.92 -1.81 8.39
N ALA A 117 -10.72 -1.42 7.98
CA ALA A 117 -9.72 -0.83 8.88
C ALA A 117 -10.25 0.48 9.50
N ALA A 118 -10.81 1.39 8.69
CA ALA A 118 -11.44 2.62 9.18
C ALA A 118 -12.65 2.36 10.10
N ARG A 119 -13.46 1.33 9.81
CA ARG A 119 -14.56 0.89 10.70
C ARG A 119 -14.06 0.38 12.04
N ALA A 120 -12.89 -0.27 12.08
CA ALA A 120 -12.28 -0.69 13.33
C ALA A 120 -11.88 0.52 14.18
N LEU A 121 -11.17 1.48 13.60
CA LEU A 121 -10.83 2.74 14.25
C LEU A 121 -12.06 3.51 14.77
N GLY A 122 -13.15 3.54 13.98
CA GLY A 122 -14.41 4.15 14.39
C GLY A 122 -15.11 3.39 15.52
N ARG A 123 -15.09 2.05 15.51
CA ARG A 123 -15.65 1.23 16.59
C ARG A 123 -14.91 1.46 17.91
N ASP A 124 -13.59 1.55 17.84
CA ASP A 124 -12.73 1.74 19.01
C ASP A 124 -12.70 3.21 19.47
N ARG A 125 -13.43 4.08 18.76
CA ARG A 125 -13.52 5.52 19.03
C ARG A 125 -12.13 6.17 19.11
N ALA A 126 -11.20 5.69 18.29
CA ALA A 126 -9.84 6.20 18.25
C ALA A 126 -9.83 7.68 17.88
N ALA A 127 -9.19 8.51 18.70
CA ALA A 127 -8.88 9.89 18.34
C ALA A 127 -7.79 9.88 17.27
N LEU A 128 -8.04 10.56 16.15
CA LEU A 128 -7.23 10.48 14.94
C LEU A 128 -6.98 11.86 14.35
N HIS A 129 -5.84 11.98 13.66
CA HIS A 129 -5.61 12.97 12.63
C HIS A 129 -5.91 12.35 11.26
N CYS A 130 -6.80 12.97 10.51
CA CYS A 130 -7.17 12.60 9.15
C CYS A 130 -6.45 13.53 8.17
N MET A 131 -5.56 12.98 7.36
CA MET A 131 -4.78 13.69 6.35
C MET A 131 -5.46 13.52 4.99
N LEU A 132 -5.67 14.64 4.29
CA LEU A 132 -6.36 14.69 3.00
C LEU A 132 -5.40 15.07 1.86
N ALA A 133 -5.80 14.76 0.64
CA ALA A 133 -4.99 14.98 -0.57
C ALA A 133 -4.74 16.46 -0.88
N ASP A 134 -5.58 17.37 -0.38
CA ASP A 134 -5.41 18.82 -0.45
C ASP A 134 -4.44 19.36 0.62
N GLY A 135 -3.85 18.48 1.44
CA GLY A 135 -2.95 18.83 2.53
C GLY A 135 -3.65 19.17 3.85
N ALA A 136 -4.98 19.16 3.90
CA ALA A 136 -5.70 19.40 5.14
C ALA A 136 -5.45 18.27 6.16
N VAL A 137 -5.32 18.66 7.43
CA VAL A 137 -5.23 17.74 8.56
C VAL A 137 -6.34 18.05 9.54
N LEU A 138 -7.27 17.11 9.71
CA LEU A 138 -8.44 17.25 10.57
C LEU A 138 -8.28 16.37 11.81
N ALA A 139 -8.68 16.86 12.98
CA ALA A 139 -8.65 16.09 14.21
C ALA A 139 -10.06 15.65 14.61
N GLY A 140 -10.21 14.41 15.07
CA GLY A 140 -11.49 13.94 15.55
C GLY A 140 -11.60 12.42 15.68
N THR A 141 -12.83 11.92 15.62
CA THR A 141 -13.16 10.50 15.72
C THR A 141 -14.09 10.10 14.59
N ILE A 142 -13.91 8.90 14.05
CA ILE A 142 -14.77 8.38 12.98
C ILE A 142 -16.12 7.96 13.59
N ASP A 143 -17.20 8.55 13.10
CA ASP A 143 -18.56 8.20 13.52
C ASP A 143 -19.17 7.10 12.65
N ARG A 144 -18.93 7.15 11.33
CA ARG A 144 -19.40 6.15 10.39
C ARG A 144 -18.48 6.02 9.19
N VAL A 145 -18.56 4.87 8.53
CA VAL A 145 -17.88 4.60 7.27
C VAL A 145 -18.91 4.03 6.29
N GLY A 146 -19.18 4.77 5.23
CA GLY A 146 -20.06 4.40 4.13
C GLY A 146 -19.37 3.52 3.08
N ALA A 147 -19.92 3.53 1.87
CA ALA A 147 -19.39 2.78 0.74
C ALA A 147 -18.14 3.44 0.13
N ASP A 148 -18.13 4.77 0.10
CA ASP A 148 -17.13 5.61 -0.56
C ASP A 148 -16.77 6.84 0.28
N PHE A 149 -17.26 6.93 1.52
CA PHE A 149 -16.96 8.02 2.45
C PHE A 149 -16.78 7.55 3.89
N LEU A 150 -16.22 8.40 4.73
CA LEU A 150 -16.31 8.32 6.19
C LEU A 150 -16.81 9.66 6.76
N GLU A 151 -17.48 9.65 7.91
CA GLU A 151 -17.76 10.90 8.64
C GLU A 151 -16.85 11.02 9.84
N LEU A 152 -16.20 12.17 9.93
CA LEU A 152 -15.38 12.58 11.06
C LEU A 152 -16.18 13.53 11.94
N ALA A 153 -16.34 13.18 13.21
CA ALA A 153 -16.75 14.14 14.23
C ALA A 153 -15.51 14.94 14.64
N GLU A 154 -15.44 16.20 14.18
CA GLU A 154 -14.31 17.09 14.45
C GLU A 154 -14.37 17.56 15.90
N HIS A 155 -13.26 17.37 16.63
CA HIS A 155 -13.08 17.85 17.99
C HIS A 155 -11.58 17.93 18.33
N PRO A 156 -11.18 18.70 19.35
CA PRO A 156 -9.79 18.72 19.81
C PRO A 156 -9.28 17.30 20.15
N ILE A 157 -8.06 16.99 19.73
CA ILE A 157 -7.49 15.63 19.84
C ILE A 157 -7.21 15.21 21.28
N ASP A 158 -7.02 16.19 22.16
CA ASP A 158 -6.78 16.05 23.60
C ASP A 158 -8.08 15.88 24.40
N GLN A 159 -9.24 15.96 23.74
CA GLN A 159 -10.53 15.81 24.38
C GLN A 159 -11.24 14.55 23.89
N PRO A 160 -11.88 13.78 24.80
CA PRO A 160 -12.70 12.66 24.38
C PRO A 160 -13.89 13.19 23.57
N ARG A 161 -14.32 12.42 22.57
CA ARG A 161 -15.50 12.74 21.78
C ARG A 161 -16.74 12.87 22.69
N ARG A 162 -17.20 14.10 22.89
CA ARG A 162 -18.45 14.43 23.58
C ARG A 162 -19.28 15.34 22.70
N ARG A 163 -20.62 15.23 22.76
CA ARG A 163 -21.52 16.04 21.93
C ARG A 163 -21.24 17.55 22.04
N THR A 164 -20.80 18.02 23.21
CA THR A 164 -20.45 19.43 23.48
C THR A 164 -19.07 19.84 22.97
N ALA A 165 -18.17 18.87 22.73
CA ALA A 165 -16.81 19.12 22.24
C ALA A 165 -16.71 19.01 20.71
N VAL A 166 -17.72 18.43 20.06
CA VAL A 166 -17.79 18.33 18.60
C VAL A 166 -18.02 19.72 18.02
N THR A 167 -17.06 20.20 17.23
CA THR A 167 -17.12 21.50 16.55
C THR A 167 -17.72 21.40 15.15
N GLY A 168 -17.79 20.19 14.58
CA GLY A 168 -18.38 19.94 13.28
C GLY A 168 -18.44 18.45 12.94
N VAL A 169 -19.18 18.11 11.90
CA VAL A 169 -19.17 16.77 11.30
C VAL A 169 -18.84 16.94 9.83
N ARG A 170 -17.85 16.18 9.35
CA ARG A 170 -17.42 16.23 7.96
C ARG A 170 -17.47 14.86 7.32
N ALA A 171 -18.20 14.77 6.21
CA ALA A 171 -18.09 13.64 5.29
C ALA A 171 -16.83 13.82 4.42
N ILE A 172 -16.00 12.78 4.40
CA ILE A 172 -14.73 12.73 3.68
C ILE A 172 -14.85 11.60 2.67
N ALA A 173 -14.74 11.93 1.38
CA ALA A 173 -14.68 10.93 0.32
C ALA A 173 -13.39 10.11 0.45
N LEU A 174 -13.49 8.79 0.41
CA LEU A 174 -12.33 7.89 0.53
C LEU A 174 -11.23 8.16 -0.52
N PRO A 175 -11.54 8.54 -1.77
CA PRO A 175 -10.49 8.94 -2.73
C PRO A 175 -9.67 10.17 -2.32
N ALA A 176 -10.20 11.03 -1.43
CA ALA A 176 -9.49 12.20 -0.92
C ALA A 176 -8.68 11.88 0.35
N LEU A 177 -8.88 10.71 0.97
CA LEU A 177 -8.18 10.30 2.17
C LEU A 177 -6.76 9.85 1.83
N VAL A 178 -5.77 10.47 2.48
CA VAL A 178 -4.37 10.05 2.39
C VAL A 178 -4.04 9.09 3.52
N ALA A 179 -4.30 9.50 4.77
CA ALA A 179 -3.97 8.69 5.93
C ALA A 179 -4.80 9.02 7.16
N LEU A 180 -4.97 8.03 8.04
CA LEU A 180 -5.51 8.15 9.39
C LEU A 180 -4.40 7.84 10.39
N ARG A 181 -4.05 8.81 11.24
CA ARG A 181 -3.00 8.66 12.26
C ARG A 181 -3.60 8.74 13.66
N THR A 182 -3.35 7.74 14.50
CA THR A 182 -3.79 7.74 15.90
C THR A 182 -3.14 8.86 16.70
N ALA A 183 -3.88 9.41 17.66
CA ALA A 183 -3.40 10.49 18.53
C ALA A 183 -2.34 10.00 19.52
N GLY A 184 -2.58 8.82 20.10
CA GLY A 184 -1.72 8.14 21.06
C GLY A 184 -0.97 6.97 20.42
N PRO A 185 0.01 6.41 21.12
CA PRO A 185 0.74 5.23 20.64
C PRO A 185 -0.21 4.05 20.42
N ALA A 186 0.14 3.17 19.50
CA ALA A 186 -0.49 1.88 19.29
C ALA A 186 -0.58 1.17 20.65
N LEU A 187 -1.78 0.73 21.03
CA LEU A 187 -1.93 -0.16 22.17
C LEU A 187 -1.33 -1.50 21.72
N GLY A 188 -0.16 -1.84 22.28
CA GLY A 188 0.61 -3.04 21.92
C GLY A 188 -0.11 -4.35 22.23
#